data_AF-D4LDH5-F1
#
_entry.id   AF-D4LDH5-F1
#
_cell.length_a   1.000
_cell.length_b   1.000
_cell.length_c   1.000
_cell.angle_alpha   90.00
_cell.angle_beta   90.00
_cell.angle_gamma   90.00
#
_symmetry.space_group_name_H-M   'P 1'
#
loop_
_entity.id
_entity.type
_entity.pdbx_description
1 polymer ?
#
loop_
_entity_poly.entity_id
_entity_poly.type
_entity_poly.pdbx_seq_one_letter_code
_entity_poly.pdbx_strand_id
1 'polypeptide(L)' 'MFSAKGSLPNSLQSLNDRVWKEWYPGEGQKYQRNGNAMLEVYAAGDMQSPDYECGIWIPLQEKV' A
#
# COMPACT_ATOMS: atom_id res chain seq x y z
N MET A 1 2.56 6.81 2.45
CA MET A 1 1.32 6.33 1.79
C MET A 1 1.67 5.93 0.38
N PHE A 2 1.19 4.79 -0.09
CA PHE A 2 1.37 4.31 -1.45
C PHE A 2 0.03 4.35 -2.17
N SER A 3 0.01 4.74 -3.43
CA SER A 3 -1.19 4.80 -4.26
C SER A 3 -0.99 4.08 -5.59
N ALA A 4 -2.10 3.61 -6.16
CA ALA A 4 -2.16 2.99 -7.47
C ALA A 4 -3.42 3.46 -8.21
N LYS A 5 -3.34 3.42 -9.54
CA LYS A 5 -4.49 3.55 -10.44
C LYS A 5 -4.73 2.23 -11.15
N GLY A 6 -5.99 1.86 -11.33
CA GLY A 6 -6.39 0.67 -12.07
C GLY A 6 -7.53 -0.08 -11.41
N SER A 7 -8.13 -0.96 -12.19
CA SER A 7 -9.26 -1.76 -11.75
C SER A 7 -8.90 -2.69 -10.60
N LEU A 8 -9.83 -2.81 -9.66
CA LEU A 8 -9.73 -3.76 -8.58
C LEU A 8 -10.13 -5.17 -9.03
N PRO A 9 -9.56 -6.21 -8.37
CA PRO A 9 -8.61 -6.15 -7.27
C PRO A 9 -7.14 -6.07 -7.72
N ASN A 10 -6.86 -6.03 -9.02
CA ASN A 10 -5.52 -6.21 -9.57
C ASN A 10 -4.56 -5.07 -9.22
N SER A 11 -5.03 -3.82 -9.29
CA SER A 11 -4.21 -2.64 -8.99
C SER A 11 -3.71 -2.64 -7.54
N LEU A 12 -4.61 -2.89 -6.59
CA LEU A 12 -4.27 -2.93 -5.16
C LEU A 12 -3.39 -4.14 -4.80
N GLN A 13 -3.65 -5.32 -5.38
CA GLN A 13 -2.79 -6.50 -5.15
C GLN A 13 -1.37 -6.28 -5.68
N SER A 14 -1.25 -5.70 -6.88
CA SER A 14 0.06 -5.36 -7.46
C SER A 14 0.79 -4.31 -6.62
N LEU A 15 0.07 -3.33 -6.08
CA LEU A 15 0.62 -2.35 -5.15
C LEU A 15 1.13 -3.01 -3.87
N ASN A 16 0.33 -3.89 -3.27
CA ASN A 16 0.68 -4.63 -2.06
C ASN A 16 1.94 -5.49 -2.29
N ASP A 17 2.02 -6.18 -3.42
CA ASP A 17 3.18 -6.98 -3.80
C ASP A 17 4.46 -6.12 -3.88
N ARG A 18 4.41 -4.98 -4.57
CA ARG A 18 5.57 -4.06 -4.65
C ARG A 18 5.97 -3.54 -3.28
N VAL A 19 4.99 -3.15 -2.46
CA VAL A 19 5.25 -2.64 -1.12
C VAL A 19 5.98 -3.68 -0.26
N TRP A 20 5.53 -4.95 -0.26
CA TRP A 20 6.11 -5.96 0.62
C TRP A 20 7.33 -6.70 0.06
N LYS A 21 7.39 -6.90 -1.26
CA LYS A 21 8.47 -7.68 -1.90
C LYS A 21 9.63 -6.80 -2.35
N GLU A 22 9.37 -5.53 -2.70
CA GLU A 22 10.39 -4.66 -3.27
C GLU A 22 10.80 -3.55 -2.30
N TRP A 23 9.83 -2.80 -1.76
CA TRP A 23 10.13 -1.62 -0.96
C TRP A 23 10.46 -1.94 0.52
N TYR A 24 9.61 -2.71 1.19
CA TYR A 24 9.74 -2.97 2.63
C TYR A 24 11.03 -3.73 3.03
N PRO A 25 11.60 -4.66 2.24
CA PRO A 25 12.85 -5.31 2.62
C PRO A 25 14.03 -4.33 2.79
N GLY A 26 14.05 -3.24 2.01
CA GLY A 26 15.03 -2.17 2.12
C GLY A 26 14.76 -1.22 3.29
N GLU A 27 13.56 -0.64 3.34
CA GLU A 27 13.19 0.30 4.42
C GLU A 27 13.06 -0.38 5.78
N GLY A 28 12.67 -1.65 5.78
CA GLY A 28 12.58 -2.52 6.94
C GLY A 28 13.91 -2.77 7.65
N GLN A 29 15.04 -2.27 7.13
CA GLN A 29 16.30 -2.19 7.88
C GLN A 29 16.31 -1.06 8.90
N LYS A 30 15.73 0.10 8.56
CA LYS A 30 15.72 1.32 9.38
C LYS A 30 14.42 1.50 10.16
N TYR A 31 13.32 1.03 9.59
CA TYR A 31 12.00 1.19 10.15
C TYR A 31 11.36 -0.17 10.47
N GLN A 32 10.48 -0.20 11.45
CA GLN A 32 9.61 -1.33 11.74
C GLN A 32 8.15 -0.88 11.70
N ARG A 33 7.25 -1.84 11.42
CA ARG A 33 5.80 -1.61 11.51
C ARG A 33 5.46 -1.22 12.95
N ASN A 34 4.69 -0.15 13.14
CA ASN A 34 4.35 0.32 14.49
C ASN A 34 3.26 -0.52 15.20
N GLY A 35 2.89 -1.69 14.64
CA GLY A 35 1.96 -2.64 15.24
C GLY A 35 0.49 -2.23 15.29
N ASN A 36 0.13 -1.01 14.89
CA ASN A 36 -1.23 -0.49 15.08
C ASN A 36 -2.23 -1.05 14.06
N ALA A 37 -2.15 -0.59 12.81
CA ALA A 37 -3.01 -1.03 11.72
C ALA A 37 -2.43 -0.58 10.38
N MET A 38 -2.59 -1.39 9.34
CA MET A 38 -2.42 -0.95 7.95
C MET A 38 -3.81 -0.62 7.40
N LEU A 39 -3.91 0.42 6.59
CA LEU A 39 -5.16 0.81 5.93
C LEU A 39 -5.06 0.56 4.44
N GLU A 40 -6.07 -0.11 3.88
CA GLU A 40 -6.37 -0.05 2.45
C GLU A 40 -7.37 1.09 2.24
N VAL A 41 -7.07 1.97 1.29
CA VAL A 41 -7.85 3.16 0.98
C VAL A 41 -8.46 2.98 -0.40
N TYR A 42 -9.77 3.12 -0.45
CA TYR A 42 -10.61 2.93 -1.64
C TYR A 42 -11.26 4.27 -1.99
N ALA A 43 -10.98 4.81 -3.18
CA ALA A 43 -11.66 6.02 -3.62
C ALA A 43 -13.15 5.76 -3.86
N ALA A 44 -13.96 6.81 -3.80
CA ALA A 44 -15.34 6.74 -4.27
C ALA A 44 -15.38 6.58 -5.79
N GLY A 45 -16.34 5.82 -6.32
CA GLY A 45 -16.57 5.66 -7.75
C GLY A 45 -16.56 4.21 -8.22
N ASP A 46 -16.38 4.02 -9.53
CA ASP A 46 -16.37 2.70 -10.16
C ASP A 46 -15.03 1.98 -9.96
N MET A 47 -15.05 0.93 -9.12
CA MET A 47 -13.89 0.10 -8.79
C MET A 47 -13.34 -0.69 -9.99
N GLN A 48 -14.11 -0.83 -11.07
CA GLN A 48 -13.68 -1.51 -12.30
C GLN A 48 -13.03 -0.55 -13.30
N SER A 49 -13.05 0.76 -13.04
CA SER A 49 -12.44 1.75 -13.92
C SER A 49 -10.92 1.56 -14.03
N PRO A 50 -10.32 1.68 -15.24
CA PRO A 50 -8.86 1.69 -15.39
C PRO A 50 -8.20 2.90 -14.71
N ASP A 51 -8.98 3.94 -14.37
CA ASP A 51 -8.51 5.14 -13.67
C ASP A 51 -8.87 5.13 -12.17
N TYR A 52 -9.44 4.04 -11.65
CA TYR A 52 -9.83 3.93 -10.25
C TYR A 52 -8.63 4.10 -9.31
N GLU A 53 -8.75 4.96 -8.31
CA GLU A 53 -7.69 5.26 -7.35
C GLU A 53 -7.84 4.41 -6.08
N CYS A 54 -6.74 3.76 -5.67
CA CYS A 54 -6.65 3.05 -4.40
C CYS A 54 -5.27 3.23 -3.79
N GLY A 55 -5.10 2.83 -2.53
CA GLY A 55 -3.80 2.93 -1.88
C GLY A 55 -3.67 2.12 -0.61
N ILE A 56 -2.43 2.05 -0.12
CA ILE A 56 -2.07 1.40 1.13
C ILE A 56 -1.34 2.42 2.01
N TRP A 57 -1.81 2.58 3.24
CA TRP A 57 -1.12 3.34 4.27
C TRP A 57 -0.54 2.39 5.32
N ILE A 58 0.78 2.45 5.47
CA ILE A 58 1.54 1.66 6.45
C ILE A 58 2.19 2.62 7.44
N PRO A 59 1.84 2.52 8.73
CA PRO A 59 2.55 3.27 9.74
C PRO A 59 3.87 2.59 10.10
N LEU A 60 4.94 3.39 10.11
CA LEU A 60 6.28 2.99 10.44
C LEU A 60 6.80 3.74 11.67
N GLN A 61 7.72 3.11 12.38
CA GLN A 61 8.52 3.72 13.45
C GLN A 61 10.00 3.38 13.22
N GLU A 62 10.92 4.26 13.62
CA GLU A 62 12.35 3.96 13.58
C GLU A 62 12.67 2.78 14.49
N LYS A 63 13.62 1.95 14.07
CA LYS A 63 14.21 0.95 14.95
C LYS A 63 15.17 1.65 15.91
N VAL A 64 15.07 1.32 17.20
CA VAL A 64 16.01 1.73 18.24
C VAL A 64 17.25 0.84 18.19
#